data_AF-A0A4Q3EB15-F1
#
_entry.id   AF-A0A4Q3EB15-F1
#
_cell.length_a   1.000
_cell.length_b   1.000
_cell.length_c   1.000
_cell.angle_alpha   90.00
_cell.angle_beta   90.00
_cell.angle_gamma   90.00
#
_symmetry.space_group_name_H-M   'P 1'
#
loop_
_entity.id
_entity.type
_entity.pdbx_description
1 polymer ?
#
loop_
_entity_poly.entity_id
_entity_poly.type
_entity_poly.pdbx_seq_one_letter_code
_entity_poly.pdbx_strand_id
1 'polypeptide(L)'
;MIGYFPTVYPLTTGLLLFFGSVYFLNKPSGFLFEYTTVNNTLYLAMSLIGAVLTATSLDNISKLIKSGLGKDKWNVEGESFMQQTKADITPYSVNIPTQFYFGKKINDGYINIVNPFRGTMVLGTPGSGKTFSIINPFIRQLIAKSFTMCLYDFKFPDLGQIAYYHYLLAKQNGKMEGFTFHVVNLNQVEKSRRINPLKAEYLNSLADASESAEALVEALKKSDKSGGADQFFTQSAVNFLASCIYFLSKHKGGKLSSLPHILALLNRTYEEIFTTLYSEPELVSLLSP
;
A
#
# COMPACT_ATOMS: atom_id res chain seq x y z
N MET A 1 -27.22 -30.77 -9.78
CA MET A 1 -28.04 -31.74 -10.54
C MET A 1 -29.56 -31.63 -10.27
N ILE A 2 -30.03 -30.70 -9.43
CA ILE A 2 -31.45 -30.64 -8.96
C ILE A 2 -32.35 -29.69 -9.81
N GLY A 3 -31.78 -28.91 -10.74
CA GLY A 3 -32.53 -27.86 -11.46
C GLY A 3 -33.23 -28.25 -12.77
N TYR A 4 -32.98 -29.43 -13.34
CA TYR A 4 -33.50 -29.80 -14.68
C TYR A 4 -34.82 -30.59 -14.64
N PHE A 5 -35.14 -31.23 -13.52
CA PHE A 5 -36.34 -32.04 -13.36
C PHE A 5 -37.66 -31.25 -13.60
N PRO A 6 -37.83 -30.00 -13.13
CA PRO A 6 -39.10 -29.28 -13.31
C PRO A 6 -39.37 -28.78 -14.73
N THR A 7 -38.38 -28.82 -15.64
CA THR A 7 -38.48 -28.27 -17.00
C THR A 7 -38.51 -29.35 -18.07
N VAL A 8 -37.82 -30.47 -17.85
CA VAL A 8 -37.71 -31.54 -18.84
C VAL A 8 -39.00 -32.39 -18.91
N TYR A 9 -39.57 -32.80 -17.78
CA TYR A 9 -40.79 -33.63 -17.78
C TYR A 9 -42.03 -32.94 -18.36
N PRO A 10 -42.30 -31.66 -18.05
CA PRO A 10 -43.44 -30.96 -18.65
C PRO A 10 -43.21 -30.68 -20.14
N LEU A 11 -41.96 -30.49 -20.58
CA LEU A 11 -41.63 -30.34 -22.00
C LEU A 11 -41.87 -31.65 -22.78
N THR A 12 -41.35 -32.77 -22.28
CA THR A 12 -41.52 -34.07 -22.95
C THR A 12 -42.99 -34.48 -22.97
N THR A 13 -43.69 -34.31 -21.84
CA THR A 13 -45.14 -34.61 -21.74
C THR A 13 -45.95 -33.67 -22.63
N GLY A 14 -45.61 -32.37 -22.65
CA GLY A 14 -46.27 -31.37 -23.49
C GLY A 14 -46.14 -31.68 -24.97
N LEU A 15 -44.93 -32.01 -25.44
CA LEU A 15 -44.67 -32.40 -26.83
C LEU A 15 -45.37 -33.71 -27.20
N LEU A 16 -45.33 -34.72 -26.33
CA LEU A 16 -46.02 -36.00 -26.55
C LEU A 16 -47.54 -35.82 -26.63
N LEU A 17 -48.14 -35.01 -25.77
CA LEU A 17 -49.57 -34.70 -25.82
C LEU A 17 -49.93 -33.88 -27.07
N PHE A 18 -49.12 -32.89 -27.42
CA PHE A 18 -49.37 -32.02 -28.57
C PHE A 18 -49.28 -32.78 -29.90
N PHE A 19 -48.17 -33.47 -30.17
CA PHE A 19 -48.00 -34.25 -31.41
C PHE A 19 -48.81 -35.54 -31.39
N GLY A 20 -48.96 -36.18 -30.22
CA GLY A 20 -49.78 -37.38 -30.06
C GLY A 20 -51.28 -37.12 -30.22
N SER A 21 -51.75 -35.89 -29.97
CA SER A 21 -53.16 -35.52 -30.19
C SER A 21 -53.62 -35.79 -31.63
N VAL A 22 -52.74 -35.61 -32.62
CA VAL A 22 -53.03 -35.78 -34.05
C VAL A 22 -53.56 -37.18 -34.38
N TYR A 23 -53.18 -38.20 -33.61
CA TYR A 23 -53.68 -39.57 -33.78
C TYR A 23 -55.20 -39.69 -33.57
N PHE A 24 -55.81 -38.81 -32.79
CA PHE A 24 -57.25 -38.80 -32.50
C PHE A 24 -58.06 -37.95 -33.49
N LEU A 25 -57.39 -37.18 -34.35
CA LEU A 25 -58.06 -36.30 -35.30
C LEU A 25 -58.88 -37.12 -36.31
N ASN A 26 -60.18 -36.83 -36.43
CA ASN A 26 -61.11 -37.45 -37.38
C ASN A 26 -61.23 -38.98 -37.28
N LYS A 27 -60.85 -39.59 -36.16
CA LYS A 27 -61.12 -41.00 -35.93
C LYS A 27 -62.60 -41.23 -35.63
N PRO A 28 -63.24 -42.27 -36.20
CA PRO A 28 -64.63 -42.57 -35.91
C PRO A 28 -64.81 -42.90 -34.42
N SER A 29 -65.72 -42.19 -33.77
CA SER A 29 -66.17 -42.43 -32.40
C SER A 29 -67.59 -41.90 -32.23
N GLY A 30 -68.27 -42.32 -31.16
CA GLY A 30 -69.56 -41.76 -30.79
C GLY A 30 -69.54 -40.23 -30.66
N PHE A 31 -70.70 -39.61 -30.86
CA PHE A 31 -70.90 -38.20 -30.58
C PHE A 31 -70.86 -37.98 -29.07
N LEU A 32 -70.05 -37.01 -28.62
CA LEU A 32 -70.02 -36.57 -27.22
C LEU A 32 -70.88 -35.32 -27.04
N PHE A 33 -70.87 -34.43 -28.04
CA PHE A 33 -71.75 -33.26 -28.16
C PHE A 33 -72.38 -33.23 -29.55
N GLU A 34 -73.40 -32.40 -29.74
CA GLU A 34 -74.21 -32.30 -30.96
C GLU A 34 -73.40 -32.08 -32.26
N TYR A 35 -72.22 -31.46 -32.14
CA TYR A 35 -71.31 -31.18 -33.28
C TYR A 35 -69.90 -31.76 -33.14
N THR A 36 -69.60 -32.56 -32.10
CA THR A 36 -68.25 -33.11 -31.90
C THR A 36 -68.24 -34.57 -31.40
N THR A 37 -67.32 -35.35 -31.96
CA THR A 37 -67.07 -36.75 -31.56
C THR A 37 -66.11 -36.82 -30.38
N VAL A 38 -66.17 -37.90 -29.59
CA VAL A 38 -65.29 -38.14 -28.44
C VAL A 38 -63.81 -37.96 -28.81
N ASN A 39 -63.38 -38.51 -29.95
CA ASN A 39 -62.00 -38.41 -30.42
C ASN A 39 -61.59 -36.97 -30.77
N ASN A 40 -62.50 -36.18 -31.36
CA ASN A 40 -62.23 -34.78 -31.67
C ASN A 40 -62.16 -33.91 -30.40
N THR A 41 -62.97 -34.20 -29.38
CA THR A 41 -62.87 -33.54 -28.07
C THR A 41 -61.54 -33.88 -27.39
N LEU A 42 -61.11 -35.14 -27.46
CA LEU A 42 -59.82 -35.58 -26.90
C LEU A 42 -58.64 -34.93 -27.63
N TYR A 43 -58.70 -34.81 -28.96
CA TYR A 43 -57.74 -34.05 -29.76
C TYR A 43 -57.62 -32.58 -29.27
N LEU A 44 -58.76 -31.89 -29.10
CA LEU A 44 -58.78 -30.49 -28.63
C LEU A 44 -58.19 -30.34 -27.23
N ALA A 45 -58.57 -31.23 -26.29
CA ALA A 45 -58.05 -31.20 -24.93
C ALA A 45 -56.54 -31.49 -24.88
N MET A 46 -56.08 -32.54 -25.55
CA MET A 46 -54.66 -32.94 -25.56
C MET A 46 -53.78 -31.91 -26.27
N SER A 47 -54.24 -31.33 -27.38
CA SER A 47 -53.51 -30.26 -28.10
C SER A 47 -53.42 -28.98 -27.26
N LEU A 48 -54.50 -28.56 -26.59
CA LEU A 48 -54.47 -27.37 -25.74
C LEU A 48 -53.53 -27.57 -24.54
N ILE A 49 -53.68 -28.68 -23.81
CA ILE A 49 -52.83 -28.99 -22.65
C ILE A 49 -51.37 -29.15 -23.09
N GLY A 50 -51.13 -29.85 -24.19
CA GLY A 50 -49.79 -30.04 -24.75
C GLY A 50 -49.13 -28.72 -25.18
N ALA A 51 -49.88 -27.82 -25.81
CA ALA A 51 -49.38 -26.50 -26.21
C ALA A 51 -49.01 -25.63 -25.00
N VAL A 52 -49.88 -25.58 -23.99
CA VAL A 52 -49.64 -24.82 -22.75
C VAL A 52 -48.41 -25.35 -22.01
N LEU A 53 -48.29 -26.67 -21.86
CA LEU A 53 -47.13 -27.30 -21.20
C LEU A 53 -45.83 -27.06 -21.97
N THR A 54 -45.87 -27.12 -23.30
CA THR A 54 -44.69 -26.89 -24.14
C THR A 54 -44.25 -25.43 -24.05
N ALA A 55 -45.19 -24.47 -24.17
CA ALA A 55 -44.90 -23.04 -24.10
C ALA A 55 -44.35 -22.62 -22.73
N THR A 56 -44.96 -23.08 -21.63
CA THR A 56 -44.49 -22.79 -20.27
C THR A 56 -43.11 -23.39 -19.99
N SER A 57 -42.82 -24.59 -20.52
CA SER A 57 -41.51 -25.22 -20.39
C SER A 57 -40.41 -24.49 -21.18
N LEU A 58 -40.72 -24.07 -22.42
CA LEU A 58 -39.80 -23.28 -23.24
C LEU A 58 -39.46 -21.92 -22.61
N ASP A 59 -40.45 -21.24 -22.00
CA ASP A 59 -40.22 -19.98 -21.27
C ASP A 59 -39.30 -20.19 -20.05
N ASN A 60 -39.51 -21.27 -19.29
CA ASN A 60 -38.65 -21.61 -18.16
C ASN A 60 -37.22 -21.96 -18.58
N ILE A 61 -37.03 -22.66 -19.70
CA ILE A 61 -35.70 -22.92 -20.28
C ILE A 61 -35.02 -21.62 -20.70
N SER A 62 -35.76 -20.70 -21.34
CA SER A 62 -35.26 -19.38 -21.74
C SER A 62 -34.74 -18.57 -20.54
N LYS A 63 -35.48 -18.57 -19.42
CA LYS A 63 -35.05 -17.94 -18.16
C LYS A 63 -33.78 -18.57 -17.59
N LEU A 64 -33.67 -19.90 -17.66
CA LEU A 64 -32.51 -20.65 -17.14
C LEU A 64 -31.24 -20.31 -17.95
N ILE A 65 -31.33 -20.31 -19.28
CA ILE A 65 -30.25 -19.93 -20.20
C ILE A 65 -29.82 -18.47 -19.96
N LYS A 66 -30.78 -17.53 -19.86
CA LYS A 66 -30.50 -16.11 -19.60
C LYS A 66 -29.85 -15.87 -18.23
N SER A 67 -30.10 -16.72 -17.23
CA SER A 67 -29.49 -16.58 -15.90
C SER A 67 -28.07 -17.15 -15.79
N GLY A 68 -27.68 -18.06 -16.70
CA GLY A 68 -26.37 -18.71 -16.71
C GLY A 68 -25.33 -18.03 -17.61
N LEU A 69 -25.77 -17.46 -18.74
CA LEU A 69 -24.92 -16.73 -19.68
C LEU A 69 -24.90 -15.24 -19.32
N GLY A 70 -23.78 -14.75 -18.80
CA GLY A 70 -23.59 -13.31 -18.56
C GLY A 70 -23.59 -12.88 -17.09
N LYS A 71 -23.26 -13.77 -16.14
CA LYS A 71 -22.81 -13.28 -14.84
C LYS A 71 -21.57 -12.43 -15.06
N ASP A 72 -21.65 -11.17 -14.65
CA ASP A 72 -20.57 -10.20 -14.77
C ASP A 72 -19.27 -10.79 -14.22
N LYS A 73 -18.19 -10.78 -15.01
CA LYS A 73 -16.88 -11.25 -14.57
C LYS A 73 -16.22 -10.24 -13.62
N TRP A 74 -16.63 -8.98 -13.70
CA TRP A 74 -16.18 -7.87 -12.85
C TRP A 74 -17.04 -7.80 -11.58
N ASN A 75 -17.19 -8.94 -10.91
CA ASN A 75 -17.88 -9.03 -9.63
C ASN A 75 -16.90 -9.50 -8.55
N VAL A 76 -17.30 -9.36 -7.28
CA VAL A 76 -16.44 -9.68 -6.13
C VAL A 76 -15.91 -11.12 -6.19
N GLU A 77 -16.69 -12.09 -6.68
CA GLU A 77 -16.24 -13.48 -6.83
C GLU A 77 -15.26 -13.65 -8.01
N GLY A 78 -15.53 -13.01 -9.15
CA GLY A 78 -14.70 -13.09 -10.35
C GLY A 78 -13.36 -12.36 -10.23
N GLU A 79 -13.31 -11.30 -9.43
CA GLU A 79 -12.08 -10.55 -9.12
C GLU A 79 -11.33 -11.13 -7.90
N SER A 80 -11.97 -12.03 -7.16
CA SER A 80 -11.32 -12.69 -6.03
C SER A 80 -10.31 -13.75 -6.46
N PHE A 81 -9.24 -13.88 -5.67
CA PHE A 81 -8.25 -14.93 -5.83
C PHE A 81 -7.74 -15.39 -4.48
N MET A 82 -7.19 -16.60 -4.45
CA MET A 82 -6.62 -17.18 -3.24
C MET A 82 -5.39 -16.37 -2.81
N GLN A 83 -5.44 -15.81 -1.59
CA GLN A 83 -4.31 -15.13 -0.97
C GLN A 83 -3.56 -16.07 -0.02
N GLN A 84 -2.42 -15.61 0.51
CA GLN A 84 -1.64 -16.37 1.49
C GLN A 84 -2.43 -16.51 2.79
N THR A 85 -2.58 -17.76 3.27
CA THR A 85 -3.31 -18.08 4.50
C THR A 85 -2.40 -18.29 5.71
N LYS A 86 -1.09 -18.38 5.49
CA LYS A 86 -0.09 -18.61 6.55
C LYS A 86 0.87 -17.44 6.61
N ALA A 87 1.23 -17.05 7.83
CA ALA A 87 2.30 -16.10 8.07
C ALA A 87 3.66 -16.77 7.79
N ASP A 88 4.46 -16.15 6.93
CA ASP A 88 5.85 -16.55 6.69
C ASP A 88 6.78 -15.79 7.64
N ILE A 89 7.03 -16.37 8.81
CA ILE A 89 7.76 -15.72 9.91
C ILE A 89 9.25 -15.94 9.71
N THR A 90 9.95 -14.86 9.36
CA THR A 90 11.42 -14.83 9.27
C THR A 90 11.99 -13.86 10.31
N PRO A 91 13.31 -13.85 10.55
CA PRO A 91 13.95 -12.90 11.47
C PRO A 91 13.72 -11.42 11.12
N TYR A 92 13.30 -11.11 9.89
CA TYR A 92 13.11 -9.75 9.39
C TYR A 92 11.76 -9.50 8.70
N SER A 93 10.90 -10.51 8.57
CA SER A 93 9.59 -10.35 7.91
C SER A 93 8.68 -9.37 8.65
N VAL A 94 7.69 -8.82 7.95
CA VAL A 94 6.52 -8.20 8.59
C VAL A 94 5.28 -8.92 8.07
N ASN A 95 4.51 -9.52 8.98
CA ASN A 95 3.36 -10.35 8.66
C ASN A 95 2.09 -9.64 9.13
N ILE A 96 1.24 -9.21 8.21
CA ILE A 96 0.05 -8.39 8.50
C ILE A 96 -1.18 -9.27 8.32
N PRO A 97 -1.99 -9.51 9.36
CA PRO A 97 -3.23 -10.28 9.22
C PRO A 97 -4.23 -9.52 8.35
N THR A 98 -4.87 -10.24 7.44
CA THR A 98 -5.87 -9.70 6.51
C THR A 98 -7.07 -10.64 6.41
N GLN A 99 -8.15 -10.12 5.84
CA GLN A 99 -9.28 -10.92 5.40
C GLN A 99 -9.44 -10.75 3.90
N PHE A 100 -9.72 -11.84 3.20
CA PHE A 100 -9.94 -11.83 1.76
C PHE A 100 -11.16 -12.68 1.39
N TYR A 101 -11.91 -12.21 0.41
CA TYR A 101 -13.01 -12.97 -0.16
C TYR A 101 -12.45 -13.96 -1.18
N PHE A 102 -12.86 -15.22 -1.12
CA PHE A 102 -12.54 -16.25 -2.13
C PHE A 102 -13.50 -17.45 -1.97
N GLY A 103 -14.02 -17.96 -3.09
CA GLY A 103 -14.91 -19.13 -3.08
C GLY A 103 -16.21 -18.89 -2.32
N LYS A 104 -16.81 -17.71 -2.50
CA LYS A 104 -18.03 -17.24 -1.82
C LYS A 104 -17.96 -17.12 -0.30
N LYS A 105 -16.76 -17.05 0.27
CA LYS A 105 -16.54 -16.94 1.71
C LYS A 105 -15.45 -15.90 2.00
N ILE A 106 -15.52 -15.32 3.19
CA ILE A 106 -14.44 -14.54 3.76
C ILE A 106 -13.48 -15.53 4.42
N ASN A 107 -12.20 -15.41 4.10
CA ASN A 107 -11.12 -16.24 4.63
C ASN A 107 -10.10 -15.33 5.34
N ASP A 108 -9.50 -15.85 6.40
CA ASP A 108 -8.38 -15.18 7.04
C ASP A 108 -7.08 -15.44 6.26
N GLY A 109 -6.24 -14.42 6.17
CA GLY A 109 -5.00 -14.45 5.42
C GLY A 109 -3.92 -13.55 6.01
N TYR A 110 -2.81 -13.47 5.28
CA TYR A 110 -1.66 -12.66 5.65
C TYR A 110 -1.06 -11.97 4.42
N ILE A 111 -0.71 -10.70 4.59
CA ILE A 111 0.27 -10.03 3.74
C ILE A 111 1.65 -10.28 4.37
N ASN A 112 2.48 -11.06 3.69
CA ASN A 112 3.83 -11.41 4.13
C ASN A 112 4.86 -10.55 3.41
N ILE A 113 5.44 -9.58 4.12
CA ILE A 113 6.56 -8.78 3.63
C ILE A 113 7.82 -9.47 4.09
N VAL A 114 8.24 -10.46 3.31
CA VAL A 114 9.34 -11.35 3.69
C VAL A 114 10.71 -10.69 3.60
N ASN A 115 10.88 -9.66 2.77
CA ASN A 115 12.15 -8.95 2.58
C ASN A 115 11.95 -7.42 2.55
N PRO A 116 11.87 -6.74 3.71
CA PRO A 116 11.67 -5.30 3.77
C PRO A 116 12.91 -4.48 3.32
N PHE A 117 14.08 -5.11 3.19
CA PHE A 117 15.32 -4.43 2.79
C PHE A 117 15.32 -3.93 1.34
N ARG A 118 14.42 -4.43 0.50
CA ARG A 118 14.24 -3.95 -0.88
C ARG A 118 13.47 -2.63 -0.99
N GLY A 119 13.13 -2.02 0.15
CA GLY A 119 12.21 -0.90 0.24
C GLY A 119 10.76 -1.37 0.24
N THR A 120 9.92 -0.64 0.96
CA THR A 120 8.47 -0.85 0.99
C THR A 120 7.79 0.50 0.82
N MET A 121 7.07 0.67 -0.28
CA MET A 121 6.34 1.90 -0.57
C MET A 121 4.86 1.71 -0.24
N VAL A 122 4.30 2.59 0.59
CA VAL A 122 2.88 2.55 0.98
C VAL A 122 2.16 3.76 0.38
N LEU A 123 1.31 3.50 -0.61
CA LEU A 123 0.54 4.52 -1.31
C LEU A 123 -0.92 4.54 -0.82
N GLY A 124 -1.52 5.72 -0.75
CA GLY A 124 -2.93 5.86 -0.42
C GLY A 124 -3.29 7.30 -0.08
N THR A 125 -4.56 7.66 -0.26
CA THR A 125 -5.11 8.98 0.06
C THR A 125 -5.05 9.28 1.57
N PRO A 126 -5.10 10.55 2.00
CA PRO A 126 -5.31 10.88 3.42
C PRO A 126 -6.53 10.14 3.99
N GLY A 127 -6.44 9.61 5.20
CA GLY A 127 -7.53 8.87 5.86
C GLY A 127 -7.69 7.39 5.46
N SER A 128 -6.95 6.88 4.47
CA SER A 128 -7.01 5.46 4.02
C SER A 128 -6.49 4.41 5.01
N GLY A 129 -6.07 4.80 6.22
CA GLY A 129 -5.63 3.86 7.25
C GLY A 129 -4.20 3.32 7.12
N LYS A 130 -3.36 3.85 6.21
CA LYS A 130 -1.95 3.43 6.03
C LYS A 130 -1.19 3.22 7.34
N THR A 131 -1.32 4.17 8.26
CA THR A 131 -0.65 4.14 9.56
C THR A 131 -1.07 2.92 10.38
N PHE A 132 -2.38 2.70 10.51
CA PHE A 132 -2.91 1.60 11.28
C PHE A 132 -2.61 0.24 10.63
N SER A 133 -2.85 0.13 9.32
CA SER A 133 -2.83 -1.14 8.60
C SER A 133 -1.43 -1.62 8.23
N ILE A 134 -0.47 -0.71 8.01
CA ILE A 134 0.89 -1.06 7.56
C ILE A 134 1.96 -0.55 8.51
N ILE A 135 2.02 0.75 8.79
CA ILE A 135 3.14 1.37 9.54
C ILE A 135 3.21 0.85 10.98
N ASN A 136 2.07 0.77 11.68
CA ASN A 136 2.02 0.25 13.04
C ASN A 136 2.52 -1.20 13.11
N PRO A 137 2.04 -2.15 12.29
CA PRO A 137 2.62 -3.49 12.21
C PRO A 137 4.14 -3.52 12.01
N PHE A 138 4.69 -2.65 11.14
CA PHE A 138 6.14 -2.53 10.97
C PHE A 138 6.84 -2.12 12.27
N ILE A 139 6.38 -1.05 12.92
CA ILE A 139 6.94 -0.56 14.19
C ILE A 139 6.94 -1.69 15.23
N ARG A 140 5.78 -2.33 15.42
CA ARG A 140 5.59 -3.40 16.42
C ARG A 140 6.51 -4.58 16.18
N GLN A 141 6.51 -5.11 14.95
CA GLN A 141 7.21 -6.35 14.63
C GLN A 141 8.72 -6.15 14.55
N LEU A 142 9.20 -5.05 13.97
CA LEU A 142 10.62 -4.79 13.83
C LEU A 142 11.28 -4.49 15.19
N ILE A 143 10.62 -3.71 16.06
CA ILE A 143 11.12 -3.48 17.43
C ILE A 143 11.12 -4.80 18.23
N ALA A 144 10.09 -5.63 18.11
CA ALA A 144 10.05 -6.95 18.77
C ALA A 144 11.15 -7.91 18.27
N LYS A 145 11.70 -7.66 17.08
CA LYS A 145 12.82 -8.36 16.45
C LYS A 145 14.17 -7.65 16.68
N SER A 146 14.22 -6.66 17.57
CA SER A 146 15.43 -5.90 17.93
C SER A 146 16.09 -5.15 16.77
N PHE A 147 15.30 -4.69 15.79
CA PHE A 147 15.79 -3.79 14.76
C PHE A 147 15.89 -2.35 15.28
N THR A 148 17.00 -1.68 14.95
CA THR A 148 17.13 -0.23 15.08
C THR A 148 16.20 0.46 14.08
N MET A 149 15.49 1.48 14.54
CA MET A 149 14.50 2.19 13.72
C MET A 149 14.75 3.71 13.79
N CYS A 150 14.88 4.34 12.61
CA CYS A 150 14.75 5.78 12.46
C CYS A 150 13.31 6.07 12.05
N LEU A 151 12.56 6.79 12.90
CA LEU A 151 11.13 7.02 12.72
C LEU A 151 10.84 8.51 12.60
N TYR A 152 10.36 8.93 11.43
CA TYR A 152 9.88 10.29 11.21
C TYR A 152 8.40 10.40 11.60
N ASP A 153 8.11 11.15 12.66
CA ASP A 153 6.77 11.37 13.18
C ASP A 153 6.31 12.82 12.97
N PHE A 154 5.63 13.06 11.86
CA PHE A 154 5.11 14.38 11.53
C PHE A 154 4.04 14.87 12.52
N LYS A 155 3.29 13.94 13.13
CA LYS A 155 2.20 14.24 14.07
C LYS A 155 2.60 13.88 15.50
N PHE A 156 3.84 14.22 15.85
CA PHE A 156 4.40 13.86 17.14
C PHE A 156 3.44 14.18 18.32
N PRO A 157 3.19 13.23 19.25
CA PRO A 157 3.85 11.93 19.40
C PRO A 157 3.07 10.70 18.88
N ASP A 158 2.29 10.79 17.79
CA ASP A 158 1.46 9.68 17.29
C ASP A 158 2.24 8.36 17.07
N LEU A 159 3.25 8.37 16.21
CA LEU A 159 4.07 7.17 15.92
C LEU A 159 5.10 6.92 17.02
N GLY A 160 5.66 8.00 17.57
CA GLY A 160 6.67 7.96 18.62
C GLY A 160 6.15 7.26 19.88
N GLN A 161 4.89 7.49 20.27
CA GLN A 161 4.27 6.83 21.41
C GLN A 161 4.14 5.32 21.21
N ILE A 162 3.75 4.88 20.01
CA ILE A 162 3.66 3.45 19.67
C ILE A 162 5.05 2.82 19.70
N ALA A 163 6.05 3.45 19.08
CA ALA A 163 7.41 2.96 19.08
C ALA A 163 7.99 2.86 20.51
N TYR A 164 7.77 3.88 21.35
CA TYR A 164 8.23 3.89 22.72
C TYR A 164 7.58 2.79 23.56
N TYR A 165 6.26 2.56 23.41
CA TYR A 165 5.57 1.46 24.08
C TYR A 165 6.19 0.10 23.70
N HIS A 166 6.41 -0.17 22.40
CA HIS A 166 7.00 -1.43 21.94
C HIS A 166 8.46 -1.59 22.34
N TYR A 167 9.22 -0.48 22.42
CA TYR A 167 10.56 -0.47 22.98
C TYR A 167 10.56 -0.88 24.46
N LEU A 168 9.67 -0.31 25.28
CA LEU A 168 9.54 -0.67 26.69
C LEU A 168 9.13 -2.14 26.87
N LEU A 169 8.19 -2.63 26.06
CA LEU A 169 7.77 -4.02 26.06
C LEU A 169 8.92 -4.97 25.71
N ALA A 170 9.69 -4.65 24.67
CA ALA A 170 10.85 -5.45 24.29
C ALA A 170 11.97 -5.39 25.35
N LYS A 171 12.14 -4.24 26.02
CA LYS A 171 13.06 -4.08 27.15
C LYS A 171 12.68 -4.95 28.35
N GLN A 172 11.39 -4.99 28.70
CA GLN A 172 10.88 -5.89 29.75
C GLN A 172 11.14 -7.37 29.42
N ASN A 173 11.12 -7.73 28.14
CA ASN A 173 11.42 -9.08 27.65
C ASN A 173 12.93 -9.34 27.45
N GLY A 174 13.82 -8.47 27.92
CA GLY A 174 15.28 -8.65 27.82
C GLY A 174 15.88 -8.48 26.42
N LYS A 175 15.11 -7.97 25.43
CA LYS A 175 15.55 -7.87 24.03
C LYS A 175 16.26 -6.56 23.67
N MET A 176 16.37 -5.63 24.62
CA MET A 176 16.86 -4.27 24.40
C MET A 176 18.13 -3.96 25.21
N GLU A 177 18.91 -4.98 25.56
CA GLU A 177 20.22 -4.78 26.21
C GLU A 177 21.15 -4.03 25.24
N GLY A 178 21.73 -2.92 25.69
CA GLY A 178 22.57 -2.05 24.85
C GLY A 178 21.82 -1.09 23.92
N PHE A 179 20.48 -1.15 23.85
CA PHE A 179 19.68 -0.24 23.03
C PHE A 179 19.17 0.97 23.83
N THR A 180 19.08 2.12 23.17
CA THR A 180 18.52 3.36 23.73
C THR A 180 17.45 3.93 22.80
N PHE A 181 16.46 4.61 23.39
CA PHE A 181 15.43 5.33 22.66
C PHE A 181 15.72 6.83 22.71
N HIS A 182 15.84 7.47 21.54
CA HIS A 182 16.11 8.89 21.42
C HIS A 182 15.04 9.57 20.58
N VAL A 183 14.63 10.76 21.01
CA VAL A 183 13.70 11.63 20.28
C VAL A 183 14.46 12.87 19.87
N VAL A 184 14.39 13.26 18.60
CA VAL A 184 14.85 14.56 18.11
C VAL A 184 13.61 15.35 17.70
N ASN A 185 13.25 16.36 18.50
CA ASN A 185 12.08 17.19 18.28
C ASN A 185 12.52 18.65 18.08
N LEU A 186 12.22 19.20 16.91
CA LEU A 186 12.60 20.57 16.55
C LEU A 186 11.52 21.61 16.93
N ASN A 187 10.30 21.17 17.22
CA ASN A 187 9.19 22.04 17.62
C ASN A 187 9.12 22.22 19.16
N GLN A 188 9.38 21.13 19.90
CA GLN A 188 9.36 21.07 21.36
C GLN A 188 10.74 20.64 21.86
N VAL A 189 11.64 21.62 21.93
CA VAL A 189 13.08 21.41 22.20
C VAL A 189 13.31 20.74 23.56
N GLU A 190 12.43 20.97 24.54
CA GLU A 190 12.47 20.35 25.85
C GLU A 190 12.25 18.83 25.83
N LYS A 191 11.62 18.30 24.78
CA LYS A 191 11.43 16.85 24.56
C LYS A 191 12.52 16.24 23.67
N SER A 192 13.46 17.04 23.22
CA SER A 192 14.47 16.66 22.24
C SER A 192 15.78 16.26 22.90
N ARG A 193 16.42 15.22 22.37
CA ARG A 193 17.83 14.96 22.61
C ARG A 193 18.63 16.01 21.87
N ARG A 194 19.59 16.62 22.57
CA ARG A 194 20.55 17.53 21.94
C ARG A 194 21.49 16.74 21.04
N ILE A 195 21.59 17.17 19.79
CA ILE A 195 22.49 16.61 18.79
C ILE A 195 23.30 17.74 18.15
N ASN A 196 24.46 17.40 17.63
CA ASN A 196 25.24 18.28 16.77
C ASN A 196 25.60 17.49 15.52
N PRO A 197 24.93 17.75 14.38
CA PRO A 197 25.23 17.03 13.13
C PRO A 197 26.61 17.41 12.56
N LEU A 198 27.21 18.49 13.05
CA LEU A 198 28.50 19.02 12.59
C LEU A 198 29.62 18.70 13.58
N LYS A 199 29.54 17.59 14.32
CA LYS A 199 30.66 17.15 15.16
C LYS A 199 31.84 16.76 14.29
N ALA A 200 33.04 17.11 14.74
CA ALA A 200 34.28 16.79 14.04
C ALA A 200 34.49 15.27 13.81
N GLU A 201 33.95 14.41 14.68
CA GLU A 201 34.04 12.94 14.51
C GLU A 201 33.36 12.42 13.23
N TYR A 202 32.40 13.18 12.68
CA TYR A 202 31.73 12.87 11.41
C TYR A 202 32.41 13.52 10.20
N LEU A 203 33.33 14.45 10.41
CA LEU A 203 33.91 15.33 9.39
C LEU A 203 35.41 15.03 9.24
N ASN A 204 35.70 13.85 8.71
CA ASN A 204 37.07 13.34 8.59
C ASN A 204 37.76 13.87 7.34
N SER A 205 37.00 14.10 6.28
CA SER A 205 37.45 14.58 4.99
C SER A 205 36.74 15.86 4.57
N LEU A 206 37.29 16.50 3.56
CA LEU A 206 36.65 17.64 2.92
C LEU A 206 35.35 17.23 2.21
N ALA A 207 35.28 16.01 1.69
CA ALA A 207 34.07 15.45 1.09
C ALA A 207 32.92 15.36 2.10
N ASP A 208 33.19 14.95 3.34
CA ASP A 208 32.16 14.90 4.41
C ASP A 208 31.60 16.29 4.72
N ALA A 209 32.48 17.31 4.73
CA ALA A 209 32.09 18.70 4.93
C ALA A 209 31.28 19.25 3.75
N SER A 210 31.67 18.91 2.52
CA SER A 210 30.94 19.26 1.29
C SER A 210 29.55 18.63 1.26
N GLU A 211 29.42 17.33 1.54
CA GLU A 211 28.12 16.64 1.59
C GLU A 211 27.21 17.24 2.68
N SER A 212 27.78 17.53 3.86
CA SER A 212 27.04 18.19 4.94
C SER A 212 26.57 19.60 4.57
N ALA A 213 27.41 20.38 3.87
CA ALA A 213 27.06 21.71 3.40
C ALA A 213 25.98 21.66 2.32
N GLU A 214 26.11 20.75 1.35
CA GLU A 214 25.14 20.55 0.27
C GLU A 214 23.78 20.16 0.82
N ALA A 215 23.72 19.16 1.71
CA ALA A 215 22.47 18.74 2.34
C ALA A 215 21.79 19.88 3.12
N LEU A 216 22.57 20.73 3.79
CA LEU A 216 22.05 21.88 4.52
C LEU A 216 21.50 22.95 3.57
N VAL A 217 22.25 23.30 2.52
CA VAL A 217 21.82 24.28 1.53
C VAL A 217 20.59 23.78 0.78
N GLU A 218 20.56 22.52 0.35
CA GLU A 218 19.42 21.92 -0.33
C GLU A 218 18.16 21.92 0.55
N ALA A 219 18.29 21.59 1.84
CA ALA A 219 17.18 21.63 2.79
C ALA A 219 16.61 23.05 3.01
N LEU A 220 17.43 24.09 2.81
CA LEU A 220 17.01 25.50 2.90
C LEU A 220 16.44 26.05 1.60
N LYS A 221 16.80 25.46 0.45
CA LYS A 221 16.27 25.89 -0.85
C LYS A 221 14.79 25.53 -0.94
N LYS A 222 13.93 26.54 -1.11
CA LYS A 222 12.58 26.31 -1.61
C LYS A 222 12.69 25.73 -3.02
N SER A 223 11.82 24.79 -3.34
CA SER A 223 11.82 23.95 -4.54
C SER A 223 11.55 24.70 -5.85
N ASP A 224 12.26 25.79 -6.11
CA ASP A 224 12.21 26.52 -7.37
C ASP A 224 13.38 26.05 -8.23
N LYS A 225 13.04 25.46 -9.38
CA LYS A 225 14.03 25.07 -10.39
C LYS A 225 14.70 26.32 -10.92
N SER A 226 15.84 26.63 -10.33
CA SER A 226 16.58 27.85 -10.56
C SER A 226 17.53 27.67 -11.76
N GLY A 227 17.70 28.71 -12.57
CA GLY A 227 18.44 28.67 -13.84
C GLY A 227 19.95 28.44 -13.66
N GLY A 228 20.72 28.41 -14.76
CA GLY A 228 22.17 28.14 -14.71
C GLY A 228 22.97 29.11 -13.83
N ALA A 229 22.57 30.39 -13.76
CA ALA A 229 23.20 31.37 -12.87
C ALA A 229 22.93 31.08 -11.39
N ASP A 230 21.71 30.64 -11.05
CA ASP A 230 21.36 30.29 -9.67
C ASP A 230 22.08 29.02 -9.21
N GLN A 231 22.35 28.09 -10.13
CA GLN A 231 23.17 26.91 -9.86
C GLN A 231 24.61 27.30 -9.51
N PHE A 232 25.19 28.26 -10.25
CA PHE A 232 26.53 28.78 -9.93
C PHE A 232 26.58 29.40 -8.52
N PHE A 233 25.64 30.29 -8.17
CA PHE A 233 25.60 30.87 -6.82
C PHE A 233 25.35 29.83 -5.73
N THR A 234 24.53 28.82 -6.02
CA THR A 234 24.31 27.70 -5.08
C THR A 234 25.62 26.95 -4.83
N GLN A 235 26.36 26.60 -5.88
CA GLN A 235 27.61 25.86 -5.75
C GLN A 235 28.67 26.66 -4.99
N SER A 236 28.79 27.97 -5.28
CA SER A 236 29.71 28.84 -4.54
C SER A 236 29.34 28.93 -3.06
N ALA A 237 28.05 29.00 -2.72
CA ALA A 237 27.59 28.98 -1.33
C ALA A 237 27.89 27.64 -0.63
N VAL A 238 27.71 26.51 -1.33
CA VAL A 238 28.07 25.18 -0.82
C VAL A 238 29.57 25.08 -0.56
N ASN A 239 30.42 25.46 -1.51
CA ASN A 239 31.88 25.41 -1.37
C ASN A 239 32.37 26.30 -0.20
N PHE A 240 31.80 27.50 -0.07
CA PHE A 240 32.13 28.41 1.00
C PHE A 240 31.70 27.87 2.38
N LEU A 241 30.49 27.34 2.49
CA LEU A 241 29.99 26.72 3.72
C LEU A 241 30.80 25.47 4.08
N ALA A 242 31.12 24.63 3.10
CA ALA A 242 31.96 23.44 3.27
C ALA A 242 33.33 23.81 3.82
N SER A 243 33.93 24.89 3.30
CA SER A 243 35.22 25.41 3.78
C SER A 243 35.14 25.85 5.25
N CYS A 244 34.07 26.54 5.63
CA CYS A 244 33.83 26.93 7.04
C CYS A 244 33.63 25.73 7.96
N ILE A 245 32.83 24.75 7.54
CA ILE A 245 32.58 23.50 8.29
C ILE A 245 33.89 22.73 8.48
N TYR A 246 34.64 22.53 7.40
CA TYR A 246 35.90 21.80 7.42
C TYR A 246 36.91 22.48 8.34
N PHE A 247 37.14 23.79 8.18
CA PHE A 247 38.07 24.54 9.01
C PHE A 247 37.75 24.40 10.50
N LEU A 248 36.50 24.63 10.90
CA LEU A 248 36.10 24.56 12.31
C LEU A 248 36.11 23.12 12.86
N SER A 249 35.94 22.12 12.00
CA SER A 249 36.05 20.71 12.39
C SER A 249 37.48 20.28 12.72
N LYS A 250 38.49 20.84 12.04
CA LYS A 250 39.91 20.53 12.28
C LYS A 250 40.54 21.45 13.32
N HIS A 251 40.15 22.73 13.30
CA HIS A 251 40.75 23.74 14.16
C HIS A 251 40.58 23.43 15.65
N LYS A 252 41.70 23.42 16.39
CA LYS A 252 41.76 23.06 17.82
C LYS A 252 41.07 21.74 18.15
N GLY A 253 41.22 20.74 17.26
CA GLY A 253 40.64 19.41 17.45
C GLY A 253 39.11 19.39 17.42
N GLY A 254 38.49 20.30 16.65
CA GLY A 254 37.04 20.31 16.47
C GLY A 254 36.24 20.90 17.63
N LYS A 255 36.90 21.58 18.58
CA LYS A 255 36.24 22.22 19.73
C LYS A 255 35.16 23.24 19.30
N LEU A 256 35.33 23.84 18.12
CA LEU A 256 34.42 24.84 17.55
C LEU A 256 33.53 24.26 16.45
N SER A 257 33.50 22.94 16.27
CA SER A 257 32.71 22.27 15.23
C SER A 257 31.23 22.22 15.63
N SER A 258 30.51 23.32 15.45
CA SER A 258 29.07 23.39 15.66
C SER A 258 28.42 24.55 14.89
N LEU A 259 27.11 24.44 14.67
CA LEU A 259 26.35 25.44 13.92
C LEU A 259 26.47 26.87 14.50
N PRO A 260 26.38 27.11 15.82
CA PRO A 260 26.58 28.46 16.36
C PRO A 260 27.95 29.07 16.05
N HIS A 261 29.03 28.28 16.06
CA HIS A 261 30.37 28.79 15.74
C HIS A 261 30.52 29.07 14.24
N ILE A 262 29.91 28.25 13.38
CA ILE A 262 29.86 28.52 11.94
C ILE A 262 29.13 29.83 11.69
N LEU A 263 27.96 30.04 12.30
CA LEU A 263 27.23 31.31 12.18
C LEU A 263 28.03 32.49 12.74
N ALA A 264 28.79 32.30 13.83
CA ALA A 264 29.66 33.33 14.37
C ALA A 264 30.81 33.69 13.42
N LEU A 265 31.38 32.71 12.71
CA LEU A 265 32.40 32.93 11.68
C LEU A 265 31.82 33.63 10.46
N LEU A 266 30.65 33.18 9.99
CA LEU A 266 29.96 33.77 8.82
C LEU A 266 29.50 35.22 9.05
N ASN A 267 29.40 35.67 10.30
CA ASN A 267 29.10 37.07 10.65
C ASN A 267 30.35 37.97 10.72
N ARG A 268 31.55 37.46 10.39
CA ARG A 268 32.79 38.24 10.30
C ARG A 268 32.95 38.92 8.95
N THR A 269 33.93 39.80 8.83
CA THR A 269 34.21 40.43 7.53
C THR A 269 34.77 39.40 6.56
N TYR A 270 34.54 39.60 5.26
CA TYR A 270 35.10 38.70 4.23
C TYR A 270 36.62 38.59 4.32
N GLU A 271 37.31 39.70 4.63
CA GLU A 271 38.76 39.70 4.83
C GLU A 271 39.17 38.77 5.97
N GLU A 272 38.51 38.86 7.13
CA GLU A 272 38.77 37.98 8.28
C GLU A 272 38.50 36.51 7.93
N ILE A 273 37.37 36.23 7.27
CA ILE A 273 36.98 34.85 6.93
C ILE A 273 37.97 34.25 5.95
N PHE A 274 38.20 34.89 4.80
CA PHE A 274 39.08 34.33 3.77
C PHE A 274 40.54 34.24 4.24
N THR A 275 41.05 35.23 4.97
CA THR A 275 42.40 35.15 5.58
C THR A 275 42.51 33.94 6.51
N THR A 276 41.47 33.68 7.30
CA THR A 276 41.42 32.51 8.18
C THR A 276 41.34 31.21 7.38
N LEU A 277 40.46 31.12 6.38
CA LEU A 277 40.30 29.89 5.60
C LEU A 277 41.53 29.57 4.72
N TYR A 278 42.20 30.58 4.16
CA TYR A 278 43.45 30.41 3.41
C TYR A 278 44.65 29.99 4.27
N SER A 279 44.54 30.08 5.61
CA SER A 279 45.55 29.50 6.49
C SER A 279 45.57 27.97 6.47
N GLU A 280 44.51 27.35 5.93
CA GLU A 280 44.39 25.90 5.74
C GLU A 280 44.68 25.53 4.28
N PRO A 281 45.84 24.91 3.95
CA PRO A 281 46.23 24.62 2.57
C PRO A 281 45.23 23.73 1.81
N GLU A 282 44.54 22.85 2.52
CA GLU A 282 43.54 21.95 1.93
C GLU A 282 42.31 22.68 1.37
N LEU A 283 42.04 23.91 1.84
CA LEU A 283 40.87 24.69 1.42
C LEU A 283 41.12 25.55 0.19
N VAL A 284 42.38 25.74 -0.21
CA VAL A 284 42.75 26.66 -1.31
C VAL A 284 42.01 26.30 -2.61
N SER A 285 41.81 25.00 -2.89
CA SER A 285 41.13 24.53 -4.09
C SER A 285 39.62 24.83 -4.13
N LEU A 286 38.95 24.98 -2.98
CA LEU A 286 37.52 25.34 -2.92
C LEU A 286 37.27 26.83 -2.86
N LEU A 287 38.27 27.59 -2.41
CA LEU A 287 38.20 29.04 -2.26
C LEU A 287 38.72 29.79 -3.49
N SER A 288 39.50 29.12 -4.33
CA SER A 288 39.96 29.67 -5.60
C SER A 288 38.78 29.80 -6.59
N PRO A 289 38.66 30.94 -7.30
CA PRO A 289 37.56 31.21 -8.22
C PRO A 289 37.50 30.29 -9.44
#